data_AF-A0A931CWX0-F1
#
_entry.id   AF-A0A931CWX0-F1
#
_cell.length_a   1.000
_cell.length_b   1.000
_cell.length_c   1.000
_cell.angle_alpha   90.00
_cell.angle_beta   90.00
_cell.angle_gamma   90.00
#
_symmetry.space_group_name_H-M   'P 1'
#
loop_
_entity.id
_entity.type
_entity.pdbx_description
1 polymer ?
#
loop_
_entity_poly.entity_id
_entity_poly.type
_entity_poly.pdbx_seq_one_letter_code
_entity_poly.pdbx_strand_id
1 'polypeptide(L)'
;MMNRFNHLPTLKIDTSEKIPFTYKGKQYYGTKGDTVATALYANGVRIYARSLKYHRPRGLYSMDGECSNTMMEINGVPNVRTETTLLKPGMVIKEQNVKGSAENDLMGFIDKMDWAMPAGFYYDTMHKPAKIWPVAMKQIRKAAGIGKLSPDHHMPGKYDEIFPTCDVCVIGGGPAGMTAALAAAEKGLRVIL
;
A
#
# COMPACT_ATOMS: atom_id res chain seq x y z
N MET A 1 -14.10 17.40 11.16
CA MET A 1 -14.27 16.34 12.18
C MET A 1 -14.18 15.00 11.49
N MET A 2 -13.48 14.02 12.07
CA MET A 2 -13.51 12.64 11.58
C MET A 2 -14.90 12.07 11.90
N ASN A 3 -15.78 12.01 10.91
CA ASN A 3 -17.07 11.34 11.07
C ASN A 3 -16.84 9.83 11.00
N ARG A 4 -16.71 9.19 12.17
CA ARG A 4 -16.59 7.75 12.32
C ARG A 4 -17.77 7.21 13.11
N PHE A 5 -18.23 6.02 12.75
CA PHE A 5 -19.08 5.24 13.64
C PHE A 5 -18.26 4.80 14.85
N ASN A 6 -18.78 5.06 16.04
CA ASN A 6 -18.08 4.87 17.32
C ASN A 6 -18.76 3.83 18.23
N HIS A 7 -19.91 3.27 17.82
CA HIS A 7 -20.68 2.31 18.59
C HIS A 7 -21.12 1.13 17.72
N LEU A 8 -20.17 0.25 17.36
CA LEU A 8 -20.45 -0.99 16.63
C LEU A 8 -19.89 -2.18 17.40
N PRO A 9 -20.65 -3.30 17.53
CA PRO A 9 -20.15 -4.51 18.18
C PRO A 9 -18.89 -5.10 17.53
N THR A 10 -18.66 -4.79 16.26
CA THR A 10 -17.52 -5.25 15.46
C THR A 10 -16.42 -4.21 15.30
N LEU A 11 -16.50 -3.09 16.04
CA LEU A 11 -15.51 -2.01 15.95
C LEU A 11 -14.14 -2.50 16.44
N LYS A 12 -13.13 -2.47 15.56
CA LYS A 12 -11.75 -2.87 15.86
C LYS A 12 -10.80 -1.69 16.12
N ILE A 13 -11.35 -0.49 16.31
CA ILE A 13 -10.58 0.73 16.55
C ILE A 13 -10.98 1.34 17.90
N ASP A 14 -10.03 2.02 18.52
CA ASP A 14 -10.27 2.84 19.70
C ASP A 14 -10.20 4.33 19.32
N THR A 15 -11.39 4.94 19.24
CA THR A 15 -11.51 6.35 18.84
C THR A 15 -11.08 7.35 19.92
N SER A 16 -10.89 6.90 21.17
CA SER A 16 -10.39 7.75 22.25
C SER A 16 -8.88 8.00 22.14
N GLU A 17 -8.13 7.04 21.60
CA GLU A 17 -6.69 7.11 21.40
C GLU A 17 -6.33 7.64 20.00
N LYS A 18 -6.01 8.93 19.92
CA LYS A 18 -5.58 9.56 18.66
C LYS A 18 -4.11 9.27 18.35
N ILE A 19 -3.83 8.88 17.11
CA ILE A 19 -2.48 8.59 16.62
C ILE A 19 -2.06 9.67 15.60
N PRO A 20 -1.04 10.50 15.90
CA PRO A 20 -0.60 11.55 14.98
C PRO A 20 0.29 10.97 13.86
N PHE A 21 0.07 11.45 12.64
CA PHE A 21 0.92 11.16 11.48
C PHE A 21 1.04 12.39 10.58
N THR A 22 2.02 12.37 9.68
CA THR A 22 2.26 13.47 8.73
C THR A 22 1.92 13.02 7.32
N TYR A 23 1.12 13.82 6.61
CA TYR A 23 0.81 13.64 5.19
C TYR A 23 0.85 15.00 4.50
N LYS A 24 1.55 15.09 3.36
CA LYS A 24 1.75 16.34 2.60
C LYS A 24 2.29 17.51 3.46
N GLY A 25 3.20 17.20 4.39
CA GLY A 25 3.79 18.18 5.32
C GLY A 25 2.81 18.73 6.36
N LYS A 26 1.58 18.23 6.43
CA LYS A 26 0.58 18.60 7.44
C LYS A 26 0.38 17.45 8.43
N GLN A 27 0.08 17.81 9.67
CA GLN A 27 -0.26 16.82 10.69
C GLN A 27 -1.72 16.39 10.54
N TYR A 28 -1.92 15.07 10.52
CA TYR A 28 -3.21 14.41 10.51
C TYR A 28 -3.32 13.47 11.72
N TYR A 29 -4.54 13.02 12.01
CA TYR A 29 -4.81 12.14 13.14
C TYR A 29 -5.60 10.93 12.68
N GLY A 30 -5.10 9.75 13.04
CA GLY A 30 -5.88 8.51 13.04
C GLY A 30 -6.27 8.14 14.46
N THR A 31 -6.67 6.89 14.63
CA THR A 31 -7.07 6.27 15.89
C THR A 31 -6.37 4.93 16.07
N LYS A 32 -6.21 4.46 17.30
CA LYS A 32 -5.59 3.16 17.54
C LYS A 32 -6.40 2.04 16.88
N GLY A 33 -5.71 1.12 16.22
CA GLY A 33 -6.31 0.08 15.40
C GLY A 33 -6.53 0.47 13.93
N ASP A 34 -6.35 1.75 13.57
CA ASP A 34 -6.34 2.14 12.16
C ASP A 34 -5.16 1.53 11.42
N THR A 35 -5.44 1.25 10.15
CA THR A 35 -4.41 1.11 9.12
C THR A 35 -4.14 2.48 8.50
N VAL A 36 -3.00 2.64 7.83
CA VAL A 36 -2.67 3.89 7.14
C VAL A 36 -3.78 4.27 6.15
N ALA A 37 -4.31 3.27 5.43
CA ALA A 37 -5.40 3.47 4.49
C ALA A 37 -6.68 4.00 5.16
N THR A 38 -7.10 3.40 6.27
CA THR A 38 -8.35 3.81 6.96
C THR A 38 -8.21 5.17 7.64
N ALA A 39 -7.03 5.48 8.18
CA ALA A 39 -6.71 6.78 8.74
C ALA A 39 -6.79 7.89 7.67
N LEU A 40 -6.19 7.68 6.49
CA LEU A 40 -6.29 8.62 5.35
C LEU A 40 -7.74 8.80 4.91
N TYR A 41 -8.49 7.69 4.77
CA TYR A 41 -9.89 7.74 4.36
C TYR A 41 -10.76 8.54 5.33
N ALA A 42 -10.57 8.34 6.64
CA ALA A 42 -11.30 9.08 7.66
C ALA A 42 -10.98 10.58 7.69
N ASN A 43 -9.82 10.97 7.17
CA ASN A 43 -9.41 12.36 7.01
C ASN A 43 -9.80 12.96 5.65
N GLY A 44 -10.66 12.27 4.88
CA GLY A 44 -11.18 12.77 3.60
C GLY A 44 -10.23 12.55 2.41
N VAL A 45 -9.08 11.91 2.61
CA VAL A 45 -8.18 11.56 1.51
C VAL A 45 -8.80 10.40 0.72
N ARG A 46 -8.86 10.53 -0.60
CA ARG A 46 -9.48 9.52 -1.49
C ARG A 46 -8.53 8.99 -2.56
N ILE A 47 -7.50 9.75 -2.90
CA ILE A 47 -6.49 9.35 -3.89
C ILE A 47 -5.17 9.17 -3.15
N TYR A 48 -4.67 7.94 -3.12
CA TYR A 48 -3.46 7.56 -2.39
C TYR A 48 -2.25 7.53 -3.33
N ALA A 49 -2.50 7.19 -4.59
CA ALA A 49 -1.48 6.99 -5.60
C ALA A 49 -2.02 7.23 -7.01
N ARG A 50 -1.12 7.17 -7.99
CA ARG A 50 -1.45 7.20 -9.42
C ARG A 50 -0.98 5.92 -10.11
N SER A 51 -1.79 5.42 -11.05
CA SER A 51 -1.46 4.17 -11.75
C SER A 51 -0.16 4.28 -12.55
N LEU A 52 0.55 3.15 -12.65
CA LEU A 52 1.88 3.07 -13.26
C LEU A 52 1.98 3.75 -14.63
N LYS A 53 1.11 3.38 -15.57
CA LYS A 53 1.19 3.80 -16.97
C LYS A 53 0.38 5.05 -17.27
N TYR A 54 -0.87 5.06 -16.82
CA TYR A 54 -1.86 6.05 -17.25
C TYR A 54 -2.07 7.17 -16.22
N HIS A 55 -1.42 7.11 -15.06
CA HIS A 55 -1.60 8.08 -13.99
C HIS A 55 -3.07 8.27 -13.59
N ARG A 56 -3.83 7.17 -13.63
CA ARG A 56 -5.22 7.13 -13.14
C ARG A 56 -5.23 7.25 -11.63
N PRO A 57 -6.17 8.01 -11.03
CA PRO A 57 -6.35 8.03 -9.58
C PRO A 57 -6.49 6.62 -9.02
N ARG A 58 -5.73 6.30 -7.97
CA ARG A 58 -5.85 5.07 -7.19
C ARG A 58 -6.08 5.42 -5.73
N GLY A 59 -7.00 4.71 -5.09
CA GLY A 59 -7.42 4.95 -3.72
C GLY A 59 -7.79 3.65 -3.04
N LEU A 60 -8.44 3.78 -1.87
CA LEU A 60 -8.94 2.65 -1.09
C LEU A 60 -9.80 1.71 -1.96
N TYR A 61 -9.54 0.39 -1.87
CA TYR A 61 -10.20 -0.56 -2.76
C TYR A 61 -10.60 -1.85 -2.05
N SER A 62 -9.64 -2.72 -1.69
CA SER A 62 -9.94 -4.10 -1.29
C SER A 62 -10.02 -4.30 0.22
N MET A 63 -9.43 -3.41 1.03
CA MET A 63 -9.41 -3.51 2.50
C MET A 63 -8.76 -4.80 3.04
N ASP A 64 -8.10 -5.58 2.19
CA ASP A 64 -7.37 -6.80 2.52
C ASP A 64 -5.84 -6.64 2.30
N GLY A 65 -5.42 -5.53 1.68
CA GLY A 65 -4.02 -5.26 1.36
C GLY A 65 -3.43 -6.04 0.20
N GLU A 66 -4.23 -6.77 -0.58
CA GLU A 66 -3.76 -7.44 -1.79
C GLU A 66 -3.79 -6.54 -3.03
N CYS A 67 -4.52 -5.43 -2.98
CA CYS A 67 -4.56 -4.52 -4.12
C CYS A 67 -3.29 -3.68 -4.23
N SER A 68 -2.85 -3.44 -5.47
CA SER A 68 -1.76 -2.51 -5.78
C SER A 68 -2.20 -1.04 -5.78
N ASN A 69 -3.49 -0.75 -5.54
CA ASN A 69 -4.07 0.59 -5.64
C ASN A 69 -3.69 1.48 -4.45
N THR A 70 -3.42 0.89 -3.31
CA THR A 70 -3.24 1.58 -2.02
C THR A 70 -1.79 1.59 -1.56
N MET A 71 -0.84 1.36 -2.47
CA MET A 71 0.58 1.44 -2.16
C MET A 71 1.05 2.88 -2.03
N MET A 72 1.74 3.21 -0.94
CA MET A 72 2.28 4.54 -0.65
C MET A 72 3.73 4.47 -0.17
N GLU A 73 4.41 5.62 -0.14
CA GLU A 73 5.70 5.72 0.54
C GLU A 73 5.47 6.03 2.02
N ILE A 74 6.05 5.21 2.90
CA ILE A 74 5.94 5.38 4.35
C ILE A 74 7.35 5.39 4.93
N ASN A 75 7.70 6.47 5.64
CA ASN A 75 9.02 6.65 6.27
C ASN A 75 10.19 6.43 5.29
N GLY A 76 10.02 6.83 4.03
CA GLY A 76 11.03 6.66 2.97
C GLY A 76 11.06 5.28 2.31
N VAL A 77 10.21 4.33 2.73
CA VAL A 77 10.05 3.03 2.08
C VAL A 77 8.90 3.12 1.06
N PRO A 78 9.14 2.94 -0.25
CA PRO A 78 8.09 2.98 -1.26
C PRO A 78 7.28 1.67 -1.30
N ASN A 79 6.15 1.70 -2.00
CA ASN A 79 5.33 0.51 -2.29
C ASN A 79 4.79 -0.22 -1.05
N VAL A 80 4.63 0.49 0.07
CA VAL A 80 4.07 -0.08 1.30
C VAL A 80 2.55 -0.19 1.16
N ARG A 81 2.02 -1.39 1.43
CA ARG A 81 0.58 -1.69 1.41
C ARG A 81 -0.11 -1.00 2.58
N THR A 82 -0.81 0.10 2.32
CA THR A 82 -1.41 0.92 3.40
C THR A 82 -2.61 0.27 4.07
N GLU A 83 -3.28 -0.68 3.40
CA GLU A 83 -4.46 -1.38 3.94
C GLU A 83 -4.12 -2.40 5.03
N THR A 84 -2.90 -2.95 5.05
CA THR A 84 -2.43 -3.89 6.08
C THR A 84 -1.41 -3.28 7.04
N THR A 85 -0.88 -2.10 6.72
CA THR A 85 0.07 -1.39 7.57
C THR A 85 -0.68 -0.64 8.67
N LEU A 86 -0.51 -1.09 9.92
CA LEU A 86 -1.05 -0.38 11.09
C LEU A 86 -0.43 1.00 11.23
N LEU A 87 -1.28 1.99 11.53
CA LEU A 87 -0.85 3.35 11.80
C LEU A 87 -0.05 3.39 13.11
N LYS A 88 1.13 4.03 13.08
CA LYS A 88 1.96 4.28 14.25
C LYS A 88 2.23 5.77 14.42
N PRO A 89 2.44 6.25 15.66
CA PRO A 89 2.80 7.64 15.90
C PRO A 89 4.05 8.05 15.12
N GLY A 90 4.03 9.25 14.53
CA GLY A 90 5.20 9.81 13.85
C GLY A 90 5.45 9.28 12.43
N MET A 91 4.57 8.44 11.89
CA MET A 91 4.65 8.03 10.48
C MET A 91 4.59 9.24 9.55
N VAL A 92 5.47 9.25 8.54
CA VAL A 92 5.46 10.20 7.43
C VAL A 92 5.00 9.46 6.18
N ILE A 93 3.86 9.86 5.65
CA ILE A 93 3.19 9.21 4.52
C ILE A 93 3.25 10.13 3.30
N LYS A 94 3.62 9.58 2.15
CA LYS A 94 3.66 10.28 0.86
C LYS A 94 2.98 9.48 -0.24
N GLU A 95 2.41 10.21 -1.18
CA GLU A 95 1.71 9.67 -2.33
C GLU A 95 2.69 8.96 -3.27
N GLN A 96 2.23 7.88 -3.91
CA GLN A 96 3.05 7.08 -4.81
C GLN A 96 2.80 7.48 -6.28
N ASN A 97 3.89 7.59 -7.04
CA ASN A 97 3.87 7.79 -8.50
C ASN A 97 3.20 9.11 -8.96
N VAL A 98 3.43 10.20 -8.25
CA VAL A 98 2.80 11.51 -8.50
C VAL A 98 3.82 12.53 -9.00
N LYS A 99 3.43 13.40 -9.94
CA LYS A 99 4.11 14.66 -10.25
C LYS A 99 3.25 15.84 -9.81
N GLY A 100 3.59 16.43 -8.67
CA GLY A 100 2.80 17.47 -8.02
C GLY A 100 2.08 16.91 -6.79
N SER A 101 0.78 16.65 -6.91
CA SER A 101 -0.04 16.04 -5.84
C SER A 101 -0.97 14.97 -6.40
N ALA A 102 -1.40 14.01 -5.57
CA ALA A 102 -2.26 12.92 -6.02
C ALA A 102 -3.59 13.43 -6.59
N GLU A 103 -4.10 14.57 -6.15
CA GLU A 103 -5.31 15.18 -6.70
C GLU A 103 -5.01 15.93 -8.00
N ASN A 104 -3.92 16.70 -8.04
CA ASN A 104 -3.49 17.50 -9.19
C ASN A 104 -2.20 16.93 -9.81
N ASP A 105 -2.28 15.73 -10.38
CA ASP A 105 -1.13 15.08 -11.00
C ASP A 105 -0.93 15.58 -12.43
N LEU A 106 0.24 16.17 -12.71
CA LEU A 106 0.58 16.73 -14.02
C LEU A 106 0.60 15.66 -15.12
N MET A 107 0.84 14.39 -14.78
CA MET A 107 0.81 13.28 -15.75
C MET A 107 -0.57 12.67 -15.93
N GLY A 108 -1.59 13.15 -15.21
CA GLY A 108 -2.97 12.66 -15.32
C GLY A 108 -3.60 12.85 -16.71
N PHE A 109 -3.08 13.73 -17.57
CA PHE A 109 -3.58 13.89 -18.95
C PHE A 109 -3.33 12.64 -19.81
N ILE A 110 -2.33 11.82 -19.46
CA ILE A 110 -1.98 10.57 -20.17
C ILE A 110 -3.18 9.62 -20.21
N ASP A 111 -4.04 9.67 -19.19
CA ASP A 111 -5.28 8.90 -19.12
C ASP A 111 -6.21 9.18 -20.31
N LYS A 112 -6.29 10.44 -20.78
CA LYS A 112 -7.13 10.83 -21.92
C LYS A 112 -6.57 10.38 -23.28
N MET A 113 -5.31 9.93 -23.31
CA MET A 113 -4.62 9.45 -24.50
C MET A 113 -4.47 7.92 -24.49
N ASP A 114 -5.17 7.22 -23.61
CA ASP A 114 -5.02 5.77 -23.44
C ASP A 114 -5.33 4.98 -24.72
N TRP A 115 -6.28 5.44 -25.53
CA TRP A 115 -6.62 4.91 -26.85
C TRP A 115 -5.43 4.88 -27.82
N ALA A 116 -4.50 5.82 -27.70
CA ALA A 116 -3.31 5.90 -28.54
C ALA A 116 -2.15 5.04 -27.99
N MET A 117 -2.30 4.46 -26.80
CA MET A 117 -1.29 3.65 -26.13
C MET A 117 -1.84 2.29 -25.67
N PRO A 118 -2.25 1.42 -26.62
CA PRO A 118 -2.70 0.06 -26.29
C PRO A 118 -1.59 -0.76 -25.60
N ALA A 119 -1.95 -1.94 -25.10
CA ALA A 119 -0.96 -2.91 -24.63
C ALA A 119 0.05 -3.19 -25.76
N GLY A 120 1.35 -3.22 -25.44
CA GLY A 120 2.40 -3.41 -26.45
C GLY A 120 2.89 -2.15 -27.17
N PHE A 121 2.20 -1.00 -27.05
CA PHE A 121 2.56 0.25 -27.76
C PHE A 121 4.06 0.61 -27.70
N TYR A 122 4.68 0.55 -26.51
CA TYR A 122 6.10 0.90 -26.37
C TYR A 122 7.03 -0.06 -27.13
N TYR A 123 6.64 -1.32 -27.31
CA TYR A 123 7.41 -2.30 -28.08
C TYR A 123 7.18 -2.10 -29.59
N ASP A 124 5.93 -1.87 -30.00
CA ASP A 124 5.58 -1.78 -31.42
C ASP A 124 5.94 -0.44 -32.06
N THR A 125 5.85 0.66 -31.34
CA THR A 125 5.96 2.01 -31.93
C THR A 125 7.31 2.68 -31.67
N MET A 126 7.99 2.32 -30.58
CA MET A 126 9.23 3.01 -30.16
C MET A 126 10.53 2.25 -30.47
N HIS A 127 10.47 1.05 -31.07
CA HIS A 127 11.66 0.30 -31.48
C HIS A 127 12.41 0.88 -32.71
N LYS A 128 11.82 1.88 -33.39
CA LYS A 128 12.43 2.59 -34.55
C LYS A 128 12.21 4.10 -34.38
N PRO A 129 13.25 4.96 -34.46
CA PRO A 129 14.65 4.72 -34.83
C PRO A 129 15.53 4.23 -33.66
N ALA A 130 16.39 3.23 -33.91
CA ALA A 130 17.26 2.62 -32.89
C ALA A 130 18.18 3.61 -32.16
N LYS A 131 18.54 4.74 -32.78
CA LYS A 131 19.37 5.80 -32.16
C LYS A 131 18.65 6.55 -31.03
N ILE A 132 17.32 6.66 -31.11
CA ILE A 132 16.50 7.36 -30.11
C ILE A 132 16.15 6.42 -28.95
N TRP A 133 16.11 5.11 -29.20
CA TRP A 133 15.69 4.10 -28.24
C TRP A 133 16.44 4.13 -26.88
N PRO A 134 17.77 4.30 -26.80
CA PRO A 134 18.46 4.43 -25.51
C PRO A 134 18.00 5.65 -24.69
N VAL A 135 17.77 6.78 -25.35
CA VAL A 135 17.31 8.02 -24.72
C VAL A 135 15.85 7.89 -24.30
N ALA A 136 15.00 7.39 -25.20
CA ALA A 136 13.59 7.13 -24.93
C ALA A 136 13.42 6.13 -23.77
N MET A 137 14.13 4.99 -23.78
CA MET A 137 14.12 4.02 -22.67
C MET A 137 14.55 4.66 -21.36
N LYS A 138 15.57 5.52 -21.34
CA LYS A 138 15.99 6.20 -20.10
C LYS A 138 14.88 7.07 -19.54
N GLN A 139 14.10 7.76 -20.38
CA GLN A 139 12.97 8.57 -19.94
C GLN A 139 11.76 7.70 -19.55
N ILE A 140 11.46 6.66 -20.33
CA ILE A 140 10.39 5.70 -20.02
C ILE A 140 10.68 5.02 -18.69
N ARG A 141 11.91 4.56 -18.42
CA ARG A 141 12.31 3.97 -17.13
C ARG A 141 12.13 4.93 -15.96
N LYS A 142 12.42 6.22 -16.15
CA LYS A 142 12.17 7.24 -15.13
C LYS A 142 10.68 7.49 -14.88
N ALA A 143 9.86 7.37 -15.92
CA ALA A 143 8.41 7.56 -15.85
C ALA A 143 7.65 6.30 -15.38
N ALA A 144 8.19 5.11 -15.67
CA ALA A 144 7.60 3.81 -15.35
C ALA A 144 8.15 3.20 -14.05
N GLY A 145 9.08 3.86 -13.36
CA GLY A 145 9.55 3.41 -12.06
C GLY A 145 8.57 3.80 -10.96
N ILE A 146 8.04 2.82 -10.20
CA ILE A 146 7.19 3.10 -9.03
C ILE A 146 8.06 3.14 -7.78
N GLY A 147 8.24 4.34 -7.26
CA GLY A 147 8.94 4.56 -6.00
C GLY A 147 10.45 4.61 -6.14
N LYS A 148 11.08 5.25 -5.16
CA LYS A 148 12.52 5.39 -5.07
C LYS A 148 12.93 5.04 -3.66
N LEU A 149 13.84 4.09 -3.54
CA LEU A 149 14.50 3.81 -2.27
C LEU A 149 15.82 4.57 -2.25
N SER A 150 16.11 5.22 -1.14
CA SER A 150 17.36 5.96 -0.97
C SER A 150 18.54 4.97 -0.86
N PRO A 151 19.70 5.23 -1.49
CA PRO A 151 20.87 4.35 -1.38
C PRO A 151 21.42 4.21 0.05
N ASP A 152 21.20 5.24 0.87
CA ASP A 152 21.54 5.32 2.31
C ASP A 152 20.43 4.77 3.21
N HIS A 153 19.34 4.23 2.64
CA HIS A 153 18.25 3.67 3.44
C HIS A 153 18.70 2.36 4.11
N HIS A 154 18.58 2.32 5.43
CA HIS A 154 18.74 1.12 6.23
C HIS A 154 17.40 0.70 6.82
N MET A 155 17.05 -0.59 6.65
CA MET A 155 15.82 -1.12 7.24
C MET A 155 15.90 -1.07 8.77
N PRO A 156 14.97 -0.37 9.45
CA PRO A 156 14.98 -0.28 10.89
C PRO A 156 14.44 -1.57 11.51
N GLY A 157 15.09 -2.04 12.58
CA GLY A 157 14.63 -3.16 13.38
C GLY A 157 15.70 -4.20 13.65
N LYS A 158 15.30 -5.26 14.34
CA LYS A 158 16.08 -6.49 14.50
C LYS A 158 15.31 -7.60 13.81
N TYR A 159 16.02 -8.42 13.05
CA TYR A 159 15.46 -9.54 12.33
C TYR A 159 16.15 -10.80 12.87
N ASP A 160 15.34 -11.82 13.15
CA ASP A 160 15.79 -13.09 13.67
C ASP A 160 15.02 -14.22 12.98
N GLU A 161 15.59 -15.41 12.97
CA GLU A 161 15.00 -16.61 12.37
C GLU A 161 14.69 -17.61 13.48
N ILE A 162 13.47 -18.15 13.46
CA ILE A 162 13.04 -19.21 14.39
C ILE A 162 12.61 -20.45 13.62
N PHE A 163 12.88 -21.62 14.18
CA PHE A 163 12.60 -22.93 13.57
C PHE A 163 11.68 -23.77 14.47
N PRO A 164 10.41 -23.38 14.64
CA PRO A 164 9.47 -24.14 15.46
C PRO A 164 9.09 -25.47 14.79
N THR A 165 8.73 -26.46 15.62
CA THR A 165 8.20 -27.75 15.14
C THR A 165 6.78 -27.95 15.61
N CYS A 166 5.94 -28.51 14.74
CA CYS A 166 4.53 -28.83 15.02
C CYS A 166 4.17 -30.16 14.36
N ASP A 167 3.14 -30.81 14.90
CA ASP A 167 2.57 -32.00 14.30
C ASP A 167 1.53 -31.62 13.22
N VAL A 168 0.85 -30.47 13.40
CA VAL A 168 -0.08 -29.89 12.43
C VAL A 168 0.19 -28.40 12.27
N CYS A 169 0.37 -27.94 11.03
CA CYS A 169 0.47 -26.53 10.66
C CYS A 169 -0.79 -26.12 9.89
N VAL A 170 -1.54 -25.15 10.39
CA VAL A 170 -2.75 -24.62 9.77
C VAL A 170 -2.45 -23.24 9.20
N ILE A 171 -2.68 -23.03 7.91
CA ILE A 171 -2.44 -21.73 7.25
C ILE A 171 -3.78 -21.01 7.07
N GLY A 172 -3.98 -19.96 7.89
CA GLY A 172 -5.11 -19.03 7.79
C GLY A 172 -6.09 -19.09 8.96
N GLY A 173 -6.15 -18.02 9.76
CA GLY A 173 -6.99 -17.91 10.98
C GLY A 173 -8.48 -17.61 10.75
N GLY A 174 -9.05 -18.03 9.61
CA GLY A 174 -10.49 -17.95 9.38
C GLY A 174 -11.27 -19.01 10.17
N PRO A 175 -12.61 -19.05 10.07
CA PRO A 175 -13.43 -20.05 10.79
C PRO A 175 -13.00 -21.49 10.52
N ALA A 176 -12.66 -21.82 9.26
CA ALA A 176 -12.18 -23.16 8.88
C ALA A 176 -10.83 -23.50 9.53
N GLY A 177 -9.85 -22.59 9.49
CA GLY A 177 -8.54 -22.82 10.08
C GLY A 177 -8.58 -22.89 11.60
N MET A 178 -9.34 -22.01 12.25
CA MET A 178 -9.55 -22.09 13.71
C MET A 178 -10.20 -23.42 14.11
N THR A 179 -11.21 -23.88 13.37
CA THR A 179 -11.86 -25.17 13.63
C THR A 179 -10.89 -26.34 13.46
N ALA A 180 -10.08 -26.33 12.40
CA ALA A 180 -9.07 -27.36 12.17
C ALA A 180 -7.98 -27.36 13.27
N ALA A 181 -7.51 -26.18 13.67
CA ALA A 181 -6.50 -26.03 14.71
C ALA A 181 -7.02 -26.51 16.07
N LEU A 182 -8.25 -26.14 16.44
CA LEU A 182 -8.89 -26.61 17.68
C LEU A 182 -9.06 -28.13 17.68
N ALA A 183 -9.58 -28.71 16.60
CA ALA A 183 -9.78 -30.16 16.49
C ALA A 183 -8.47 -30.96 16.57
N ALA A 184 -7.35 -30.40 16.07
CA ALA A 184 -6.03 -31.01 16.21
C ALA A 184 -5.47 -30.85 17.64
N ALA A 185 -5.64 -29.67 18.24
CA ALA A 185 -5.18 -29.39 19.60
C ALA A 185 -5.92 -30.23 20.66
N GLU A 186 -7.23 -30.47 20.50
CA GLU A 186 -8.03 -31.33 21.37
C GLU A 186 -7.54 -32.79 21.41
N LYS A 187 -6.83 -33.23 20.35
CA LYS A 187 -6.18 -34.54 20.30
C LYS A 187 -4.78 -34.56 20.94
N GLY A 188 -4.35 -33.46 21.55
CA GLY A 188 -3.03 -33.31 22.18
C GLY A 188 -1.88 -33.10 21.20
N LEU A 189 -2.17 -32.79 19.93
CA LEU A 189 -1.14 -32.51 18.93
C LEU A 189 -0.55 -31.10 19.13
N ARG A 190 0.74 -30.91 18.78
CA ARG A 190 1.35 -29.59 18.74
C ARG A 190 0.91 -28.88 17.46
N VAL A 191 0.14 -27.80 17.60
CA VAL A 191 -0.44 -27.06 16.48
C VAL A 191 0.19 -25.67 16.36
N ILE A 192 0.51 -25.27 15.13
CA ILE A 192 0.79 -23.88 14.76
C ILE A 192 -0.34 -23.41 13.84
N LEU A 193 -0.95 -22.27 14.16
CA LEU A 193 -1.98 -21.57 13.37
C LEU A 193 -1.52 -20.14 13.08
#